data_AF-A0A932SS32-F1
#
_entry.id   AF-A0A932SS32-F1
#
_cell.length_a   1.000
_cell.length_b   1.000
_cell.length_c   1.000
_cell.angle_alpha   90.00
_cell.angle_beta   90.00
_cell.angle_gamma   90.00
#
_symmetry.space_group_name_H-M   'P 1'
#
loop_
_entity.id
_entity.type
_entity.pdbx_description
1 polymer ?
#
loop_
_entity_poly.entity_id
_entity_poly.type
_entity_poly.pdbx_seq_one_letter_code
_entity_poly.pdbx_strand_id
1 'polypeptide(L)'
;MAARIENDPKSHYAPPDERSLQYFGRGLAREQAAGLQDSKVVLILEFGFPKERVWNWLRAAGSITHSLTKATGGLIWDEATREVFSPDAWEEKRLHDWVEEVPDITQQIVIHAYRDEEHVRAITLGMAKCGLADIVIEGFPWSLNRNMGHIINLFAQSIAEGATCKVPGDFDLNFRAIRNSQVRDPQVTTLMPNATGVALLYLQNGIRQDGDPDNRLVEITFQRGLGPDIHAKQDHVLSAAFGFRDSVTNVKHDEAIEAASRAARRKLPELRATFEMGLAPGEFILVKAPFRTADKGREFMWVEISSWKGSKITGLLQNQPRNVPDLHAGQVVEVSEADVFDYIRRRADGTSEGNETGKLMEKRTQ
;
A
#
# COMPACT_ATOMS: atom_id res chain seq x y z
N MET A 1 -32.72 -2.49 9.61
CA MET A 1 -31.78 -2.84 10.68
C MET A 1 -32.28 -4.10 11.34
N ALA A 2 -31.42 -5.11 11.49
CA ALA A 2 -31.66 -6.25 12.36
C ALA A 2 -30.65 -6.20 13.51
N ALA A 3 -31.05 -6.67 14.69
CA ALA A 3 -30.20 -6.73 15.86
C ALA A 3 -30.42 -8.06 16.59
N ARG A 4 -29.34 -8.72 17.01
CA ARG A 4 -29.40 -9.97 17.78
C ARG A 4 -28.24 -10.06 18.76
N ILE A 5 -28.45 -10.82 19.82
CA ILE A 5 -27.43 -11.11 20.83
C ILE A 5 -26.92 -12.53 20.61
N GLU A 6 -25.59 -12.70 20.59
CA GLU A 6 -24.94 -14.01 20.67
C GLU A 6 -24.26 -14.14 22.05
N ASN A 7 -24.55 -15.23 22.75
CA ASN A 7 -24.10 -15.51 24.12
C ASN A 7 -22.88 -16.45 24.16
N ASP A 8 -22.46 -16.96 23.01
CA ASP A 8 -21.19 -17.67 22.84
C ASP A 8 -20.39 -17.06 21.67
N PRO A 9 -19.80 -15.85 21.86
CA PRO A 9 -19.01 -15.22 20.81
C PRO A 9 -17.83 -16.11 20.38
N LYS A 10 -17.32 -17.02 21.22
CA LYS A 10 -16.12 -17.82 20.90
C LYS A 10 -16.33 -18.81 19.76
N SER A 11 -17.57 -19.22 19.47
CA SER A 11 -17.86 -20.16 18.38
C SER A 11 -18.02 -19.48 17.02
N HIS A 12 -18.59 -18.26 16.98
CA HIS A 12 -18.97 -17.61 15.72
C HIS A 12 -18.39 -16.20 15.51
N TYR A 13 -17.92 -15.55 16.57
CA TYR A 13 -17.42 -14.16 16.59
C TYR A 13 -16.22 -14.05 17.54
N ALA A 14 -15.28 -14.99 17.41
CA ALA A 14 -14.14 -15.06 18.31
C ALA A 14 -13.37 -13.73 18.26
N PRO A 15 -13.09 -13.10 19.41
CA PRO A 15 -12.34 -11.86 19.42
C PRO A 15 -10.95 -12.08 18.81
N PRO A 16 -10.41 -11.11 18.04
CA PRO A 16 -9.02 -11.19 17.59
C PRO A 16 -8.08 -11.28 18.77
N ASP A 17 -7.00 -12.04 18.64
CA ASP A 17 -6.00 -12.14 19.70
C ASP A 17 -5.29 -10.79 19.95
N GLU A 18 -4.68 -10.64 21.13
CA GLU A 18 -4.02 -9.39 21.53
C GLU A 18 -2.92 -8.94 20.57
N ARG A 19 -2.25 -9.89 19.89
CA ARG A 19 -1.20 -9.57 18.90
C ARG A 19 -1.82 -8.95 17.65
N SER A 20 -2.93 -9.49 17.18
CA SER A 20 -3.69 -9.00 16.03
C SER A 20 -4.26 -7.61 16.32
N LEU A 21 -4.71 -7.36 17.54
CA LEU A 21 -5.20 -6.04 17.97
C LEU A 21 -4.13 -4.93 17.93
N GLN A 22 -2.83 -5.26 17.91
CA GLN A 22 -1.78 -4.26 17.69
C GLN A 22 -1.84 -3.66 16.27
N TYR A 23 -2.37 -4.41 15.31
CA TYR A 23 -2.47 -4.00 13.90
C TYR A 23 -3.86 -3.50 13.54
N PHE A 24 -4.90 -4.16 14.09
CA PHE A 24 -6.31 -3.92 13.73
C PHE A 24 -7.14 -3.25 14.83
N GLY A 25 -6.55 -3.06 16.02
CA GLY A 25 -7.14 -2.28 17.10
C GLY A 25 -6.90 -0.78 16.91
N ARG A 26 -7.92 0.03 17.21
CA ARG A 26 -7.92 1.48 17.07
C ARG A 26 -8.33 2.13 18.38
N GLY A 27 -7.40 2.87 18.97
CA GLY A 27 -7.60 3.57 20.25
C GLY A 27 -7.88 2.64 21.43
N LEU A 28 -7.39 1.40 21.39
CA LEU A 28 -7.56 0.43 22.46
C LEU A 28 -6.45 0.58 23.52
N ALA A 29 -6.85 0.70 24.78
CA ALA A 29 -5.94 0.49 25.91
C ALA A 29 -5.60 -1.01 26.04
N ARG A 30 -4.47 -1.31 26.70
CA ARG A 30 -4.03 -2.71 26.90
C ARG A 30 -5.08 -3.51 27.69
N GLU A 31 -5.70 -2.88 28.67
CA GLU A 31 -6.74 -3.47 29.51
C GLU A 31 -8.01 -3.78 28.69
N GLN A 32 -8.35 -2.93 27.72
CA GLN A 32 -9.48 -3.16 26.82
C GLN A 32 -9.21 -4.31 25.86
N ALA A 33 -7.99 -4.40 25.31
CA ALA A 33 -7.58 -5.50 24.45
C ALA A 33 -7.60 -6.86 25.16
N ALA A 34 -7.10 -6.90 26.41
CA ALA A 34 -7.17 -8.08 27.26
C ALA A 34 -8.63 -8.43 27.63
N GLY A 35 -9.42 -7.43 28.03
CA GLY A 35 -10.82 -7.62 28.40
C GLY A 35 -11.69 -8.16 27.25
N LEU A 36 -11.36 -7.80 26.00
CA LEU A 36 -12.06 -8.31 24.81
C LEU A 36 -11.99 -9.84 24.70
N GLN A 37 -10.90 -10.48 25.15
CA GLN A 37 -10.71 -11.93 25.14
C GLN A 37 -11.72 -12.68 26.04
N ASP A 38 -12.23 -11.98 27.05
CA ASP A 38 -13.16 -12.52 28.04
C ASP A 38 -14.64 -12.25 27.71
N SER A 39 -14.91 -11.60 26.57
CA SER A 39 -16.26 -11.30 26.10
C SER A 39 -17.17 -12.51 26.16
N LYS A 40 -18.31 -12.36 26.83
CA LYS A 40 -19.35 -13.39 26.96
C LYS A 40 -20.52 -13.18 26.02
N VAL A 41 -20.66 -11.97 25.52
CA VAL A 41 -21.81 -11.56 24.72
C VAL A 41 -21.34 -10.62 23.61
N VAL A 42 -21.89 -10.78 22.42
CA VAL A 42 -21.78 -9.81 21.33
C VAL A 42 -23.18 -9.39 20.87
N LEU A 43 -23.36 -8.09 20.72
CA LEU A 43 -24.54 -7.51 20.06
C LEU A 43 -24.21 -7.31 18.59
N ILE A 44 -24.90 -8.05 17.72
CA ILE A 44 -24.72 -7.98 16.28
C ILE A 44 -25.75 -7.02 15.71
N LEU A 45 -25.27 -6.03 14.94
CA LEU A 45 -26.10 -5.05 14.27
C LEU A 45 -25.90 -5.17 12.75
N GLU A 46 -26.99 -5.44 12.03
CA GLU A 46 -27.01 -5.55 10.58
C GLU A 46 -27.80 -4.38 9.98
N PHE A 47 -27.14 -3.62 9.12
CA PHE A 47 -27.72 -2.47 8.45
C PHE A 47 -27.84 -2.74 6.95
N GLY A 48 -29.03 -2.50 6.41
CA GLY A 48 -29.29 -2.51 4.97
C GLY A 48 -29.95 -1.21 4.60
N PHE A 49 -29.47 -0.57 3.54
CA PHE A 49 -29.96 0.71 3.06
C PHE A 49 -29.90 0.80 1.53
N PRO A 50 -30.79 1.58 0.90
CA PRO A 50 -30.76 1.80 -0.54
C PRO A 50 -29.52 2.59 -0.95
N LYS A 51 -28.96 2.26 -2.13
CA LYS A 51 -27.71 2.86 -2.65
C LYS A 51 -27.82 4.39 -2.75
N GLU A 52 -28.99 4.91 -3.10
CA GLU A 52 -29.25 6.34 -3.30
C GLU A 52 -29.14 7.16 -2.01
N ARG A 53 -29.09 6.50 -0.85
CA ARG A 53 -28.99 7.17 0.46
C ARG A 53 -27.85 6.59 1.32
N VAL A 54 -26.88 5.93 0.69
CA VAL A 54 -25.81 5.20 1.39
C VAL A 54 -25.10 6.05 2.44
N TRP A 55 -24.73 7.29 2.13
CA TRP A 55 -23.96 8.13 3.05
C TRP A 55 -24.75 8.52 4.30
N ASN A 56 -25.98 8.99 4.12
CA ASN A 56 -26.84 9.35 5.26
C ASN A 56 -27.11 8.15 6.17
N TRP A 57 -27.36 6.97 5.59
CA TRP A 57 -27.61 5.76 6.37
C TRP A 57 -26.35 5.17 7.00
N LEU A 58 -25.20 5.24 6.33
CA LEU A 58 -23.92 4.83 6.90
C LEU A 58 -23.57 5.68 8.12
N ARG A 59 -23.75 7.01 8.03
CA ARG A 59 -23.58 7.93 9.17
C ARG A 59 -24.52 7.58 10.31
N ALA A 60 -25.80 7.39 10.01
CA ALA A 60 -26.80 7.04 11.03
C ALA A 60 -26.49 5.69 11.70
N ALA A 61 -26.11 4.67 10.93
CA ALA A 61 -25.68 3.38 11.45
C ALA A 61 -24.47 3.54 12.38
N GLY A 62 -23.45 4.30 11.96
CA GLY A 62 -22.29 4.57 12.78
C GLY A 62 -22.62 5.33 14.06
N SER A 63 -23.56 6.29 14.02
CA SER A 63 -24.01 7.01 15.23
C SER A 63 -24.78 6.12 16.20
N ILE A 64 -25.66 5.24 15.69
CA ILE A 64 -26.39 4.26 16.52
C ILE A 64 -25.40 3.32 17.20
N THR A 65 -24.46 2.77 16.44
CA THR A 65 -23.39 1.91 16.96
C THR A 65 -22.59 2.64 18.05
N HIS A 66 -22.15 3.87 17.79
CA HIS A 66 -21.41 4.67 18.77
C HIS A 66 -22.19 4.91 20.07
N SER A 67 -23.47 5.32 19.97
CA SER A 67 -24.32 5.55 21.15
C SER A 67 -24.54 4.28 21.97
N LEU A 68 -24.75 3.13 21.32
CA LEU A 68 -24.89 1.84 21.99
C LEU A 68 -23.60 1.46 22.73
N THR A 69 -22.45 1.65 22.09
CA THR A 69 -21.15 1.34 22.70
C THR A 69 -20.86 2.23 23.91
N LYS A 70 -21.14 3.54 23.83
CA LYS A 70 -21.03 4.46 24.99
C LYS A 70 -21.97 4.06 26.13
N ALA A 71 -23.19 3.63 25.83
CA ALA A 71 -24.18 3.25 26.84
C ALA A 71 -23.86 1.91 27.53
N THR A 72 -23.15 1.01 26.84
CA THR A 72 -22.84 -0.34 27.34
C THR A 72 -21.42 -0.49 27.87
N GLY A 73 -20.52 0.44 27.54
CA GLY A 73 -19.08 0.32 27.82
C GLY A 73 -18.37 -0.72 26.95
N GLY A 74 -18.99 -1.15 25.84
CA GLY A 74 -18.42 -2.13 24.93
C GLY A 74 -17.30 -1.59 24.02
N LEU A 75 -16.86 -2.43 23.09
CA LEU A 75 -16.01 -2.08 21.96
C LEU A 75 -16.77 -2.31 20.65
N ILE A 76 -16.29 -1.75 19.55
CA ILE A 76 -16.92 -1.89 18.24
C ILE A 76 -16.06 -2.78 17.36
N TRP A 77 -16.63 -3.86 16.84
CA TRP A 77 -16.04 -4.65 15.77
C TRP A 77 -16.69 -4.26 14.44
N ASP A 78 -15.91 -3.72 13.52
CA ASP A 78 -16.34 -3.43 12.16
C ASP A 78 -16.07 -4.66 11.28
N GLU A 79 -17.07 -5.52 11.10
CA GLU A 79 -16.94 -6.73 10.28
C GLU A 79 -16.44 -6.42 8.86
N ALA A 80 -16.82 -5.26 8.31
CA ALA A 80 -16.47 -4.89 6.94
C ALA A 80 -14.98 -4.57 6.77
N THR A 81 -14.30 -4.07 7.81
CA THR A 81 -12.85 -3.78 7.79
C THR A 81 -12.02 -4.71 8.67
N ARG A 82 -12.67 -5.57 9.46
CA ARG A 82 -12.06 -6.48 10.46
C ARG A 82 -11.23 -5.73 11.51
N GLU A 83 -11.67 -4.53 11.88
CA GLU A 83 -11.01 -3.68 12.86
C GLU A 83 -11.83 -3.56 14.14
N VAL A 84 -11.14 -3.44 15.28
CA VAL A 84 -11.76 -3.15 16.58
C VAL A 84 -11.51 -1.69 16.95
N PHE A 85 -12.53 -0.98 17.40
CA PHE A 85 -12.46 0.41 17.82
C PHE A 85 -12.90 0.58 19.28
N SER A 86 -12.20 1.44 20.01
CA SER A 86 -12.79 2.12 21.16
C SER A 86 -13.87 3.10 20.71
N PRO A 87 -14.80 3.50 21.59
CA PRO A 87 -15.85 4.48 21.25
C PRO A 87 -15.26 5.78 20.67
N ASP A 88 -14.21 6.29 21.30
CA ASP A 88 -13.60 7.57 20.92
C ASP A 88 -12.92 7.46 19.55
N ALA A 89 -12.20 6.36 19.28
CA ALA A 89 -11.58 6.12 17.98
C ALA A 89 -12.61 5.93 16.86
N TRP A 90 -13.78 5.34 17.17
CA TRP A 90 -14.88 5.22 16.22
C TRP A 90 -15.50 6.58 15.91
N GLU A 91 -15.74 7.40 16.92
CA GLU A 91 -16.24 8.76 16.74
C GLU A 91 -15.29 9.59 15.87
N GLU A 92 -14.00 9.62 16.21
CA GLU A 92 -12.96 10.32 15.46
C GLU A 92 -12.91 9.85 14.01
N LYS A 93 -12.69 8.54 13.77
CA LYS A 93 -12.44 8.02 12.43
C LYS A 93 -13.70 7.89 11.58
N ARG A 94 -14.82 7.41 12.15
CA ARG A 94 -15.99 7.03 11.35
C ARG A 94 -17.06 8.10 11.27
N LEU A 95 -17.10 9.07 12.19
CA LEU A 95 -18.22 10.02 12.32
C LEU A 95 -17.83 11.50 12.26
N HIS A 96 -16.75 11.90 12.93
CA HIS A 96 -16.42 13.30 13.15
C HIS A 96 -16.01 14.01 11.86
N ASP A 97 -15.19 13.38 11.03
CA ASP A 97 -14.55 14.03 9.88
C ASP A 97 -15.43 14.09 8.61
N TRP A 98 -16.75 14.02 8.75
CA TRP A 98 -17.68 14.18 7.64
C TRP A 98 -17.87 15.67 7.31
N VAL A 99 -16.96 16.20 6.49
CA VAL A 99 -17.01 17.60 6.02
C VAL A 99 -18.00 17.79 4.86
N GLU A 100 -18.22 16.73 4.08
CA GLU A 100 -19.05 16.70 2.88
C GLU A 100 -20.12 15.60 2.97
N GLU A 101 -21.01 15.51 1.98
CA GLU A 101 -21.98 14.39 1.89
C GLU A 101 -21.27 13.03 1.80
N VAL A 102 -20.18 12.97 1.02
CA VAL A 102 -19.31 11.81 0.92
C VAL A 102 -18.14 11.99 1.88
N PRO A 103 -17.92 11.10 2.87
CA PRO A 103 -16.82 11.23 3.80
C PRO A 103 -15.47 11.01 3.10
N ASP A 104 -14.38 11.23 3.84
CA ASP A 104 -13.09 10.64 3.49
C ASP A 104 -13.23 9.11 3.54
N ILE A 105 -13.24 8.48 2.37
CA ILE A 105 -13.38 7.03 2.22
C ILE A 105 -12.20 6.28 2.82
N THR A 106 -11.02 6.89 2.90
CA THR A 106 -9.85 6.27 3.54
C THR A 106 -10.06 6.04 5.03
N GLN A 107 -10.97 6.80 5.65
CA GLN A 107 -11.42 6.56 7.03
C GLN A 107 -12.58 5.58 7.12
N GLN A 108 -13.07 5.01 6.02
CA GLN A 108 -14.14 4.01 5.98
C GLN A 108 -13.65 2.62 5.56
N ILE A 109 -12.44 2.51 5.00
CA ILE A 109 -11.86 1.26 4.51
C ILE A 109 -10.49 0.98 5.13
N VAL A 110 -9.98 -0.21 4.88
CA VAL A 110 -8.57 -0.56 5.10
C VAL A 110 -8.00 -1.20 3.83
N ILE A 111 -6.70 -1.05 3.59
CA ILE A 111 -5.99 -1.75 2.52
C ILE A 111 -5.14 -2.84 3.14
N HIS A 112 -5.38 -4.08 2.75
CA HIS A 112 -4.52 -5.22 3.07
C HIS A 112 -3.57 -5.46 1.90
N ALA A 113 -2.29 -5.19 2.13
CA ALA A 113 -1.22 -5.53 1.19
C ALA A 113 -0.42 -6.72 1.73
N TYR A 114 -0.24 -7.75 0.92
CA TYR A 114 0.52 -8.95 1.27
C TYR A 114 1.32 -9.46 0.08
N ARG A 115 2.36 -10.25 0.39
CA ARG A 115 3.23 -10.83 -0.62
C ARG A 115 2.52 -12.04 -1.22
N ASP A 116 2.43 -12.05 -2.54
CA ASP A 116 1.88 -13.13 -3.34
C ASP A 116 3.00 -13.61 -4.28
N GLU A 117 3.60 -14.75 -3.95
CA GLU A 117 4.83 -15.26 -4.55
C GLU A 117 5.96 -14.21 -4.61
N GLU A 118 6.31 -13.72 -5.80
CA GLU A 118 7.38 -12.74 -6.05
C GLU A 118 6.88 -11.29 -6.07
N HIS A 119 5.56 -11.07 -5.94
CA HIS A 119 4.91 -9.78 -6.09
C HIS A 119 4.06 -9.42 -4.87
N VAL A 120 3.40 -8.27 -4.93
CA VAL A 120 2.46 -7.79 -3.92
C VAL A 120 1.06 -7.74 -4.52
N ARG A 121 0.09 -8.15 -3.71
CA ARG A 121 -1.33 -7.92 -3.92
C ARG A 121 -1.86 -7.00 -2.82
N ALA A 122 -2.62 -5.99 -3.21
CA ALA A 122 -3.28 -5.05 -2.31
C ALA A 122 -4.79 -5.04 -2.60
N ILE A 123 -5.59 -5.19 -1.54
CA ILE A 123 -7.04 -5.22 -1.62
C ILE A 123 -7.68 -4.33 -0.55
N THR A 124 -8.79 -3.66 -0.88
CA THR A 124 -9.59 -2.96 0.12
C THR A 124 -10.51 -3.91 0.88
N LEU A 125 -10.73 -3.61 2.16
CA LEU A 125 -11.85 -4.13 2.94
C LEU A 125 -12.70 -2.94 3.40
N GLY A 126 -14.01 -3.06 3.24
CA GLY A 126 -14.98 -2.09 3.74
C GLY A 126 -15.79 -1.39 2.66
N MET A 127 -15.48 -1.55 1.37
CA MET A 127 -16.22 -0.83 0.31
C MET A 127 -17.69 -1.25 0.23
N ALA A 128 -18.03 -2.47 0.69
CA ALA A 128 -19.40 -2.99 0.74
C ALA A 128 -20.36 -2.08 1.52
N LYS A 129 -19.96 -1.53 2.68
CA LYS A 129 -20.81 -0.63 3.48
C LYS A 129 -21.04 0.72 2.81
N CYS A 130 -20.21 1.06 1.83
CA CYS A 130 -20.37 2.23 0.96
C CYS A 130 -21.21 1.91 -0.30
N GLY A 131 -21.70 0.68 -0.46
CA GLY A 131 -22.42 0.23 -1.67
C GLY A 131 -21.53 0.10 -2.91
N LEU A 132 -20.23 -0.07 -2.71
CA LEU A 132 -19.20 -0.10 -3.76
C LEU A 132 -18.49 -1.46 -3.78
N ALA A 133 -17.85 -1.78 -4.90
CA ALA A 133 -16.99 -2.95 -5.01
C ALA A 133 -15.68 -2.71 -4.26
N ASP A 134 -15.11 -3.77 -3.68
CA ASP A 134 -13.75 -3.72 -3.15
C ASP A 134 -12.74 -3.72 -4.31
N ILE A 135 -11.61 -3.05 -4.08
CA ILE A 135 -10.64 -2.70 -5.11
C ILE A 135 -9.40 -3.57 -4.93
N VAL A 136 -8.89 -4.12 -6.02
CA VAL A 136 -7.69 -4.95 -6.06
C VAL A 136 -6.65 -4.34 -7.00
N ILE A 137 -5.39 -4.35 -6.59
CA ILE A 137 -4.22 -4.20 -7.45
C ILE A 137 -3.28 -5.35 -7.14
N GLU A 138 -2.69 -5.97 -8.16
CA GLU A 138 -1.76 -7.08 -8.01
C GLU A 138 -0.53 -6.95 -8.94
N GLY A 139 0.46 -7.81 -8.73
CA GLY A 139 1.62 -7.93 -9.61
C GLY A 139 2.57 -6.73 -9.55
N PHE A 140 2.79 -6.13 -8.38
CA PHE A 140 3.73 -5.00 -8.21
C PHE A 140 4.78 -5.26 -7.11
N PRO A 141 5.99 -4.64 -7.18
CA PRO A 141 7.01 -4.70 -6.12
C PRO A 141 6.58 -3.99 -4.83
N TRP A 142 7.14 -4.40 -3.69
CA TRP A 142 6.78 -3.81 -2.39
C TRP A 142 7.19 -2.33 -2.29
N SER A 143 8.24 -1.90 -2.98
CA SER A 143 8.64 -0.49 -3.07
C SER A 143 7.52 0.42 -3.59
N LEU A 144 6.64 -0.09 -4.48
CA LEU A 144 5.53 0.65 -5.04
C LEU A 144 4.28 0.63 -4.17
N ASN A 145 4.27 -0.11 -3.05
CA ASN A 145 3.09 -0.28 -2.20
C ASN A 145 2.48 1.05 -1.74
N ARG A 146 3.30 2.06 -1.48
CA ARG A 146 2.81 3.41 -1.14
C ARG A 146 2.03 4.03 -2.31
N ASN A 147 2.60 4.01 -3.50
CA ASN A 147 1.97 4.59 -4.70
C ASN A 147 0.70 3.83 -5.07
N MET A 148 0.72 2.50 -4.99
CA MET A 148 -0.47 1.67 -5.22
C MET A 148 -1.57 1.95 -4.19
N GLY A 149 -1.20 2.09 -2.91
CA GLY A 149 -2.14 2.53 -1.87
C GLY A 149 -2.75 3.90 -2.16
N HIS A 150 -1.97 4.86 -2.67
CA HIS A 150 -2.50 6.16 -3.12
C HIS A 150 -3.47 6.02 -4.29
N ILE A 151 -3.15 5.20 -5.30
CA ILE A 151 -4.07 4.92 -6.42
C ILE A 151 -5.38 4.31 -5.91
N ILE A 152 -5.32 3.30 -5.04
CA ILE A 152 -6.50 2.66 -4.46
C ILE A 152 -7.36 3.68 -3.70
N ASN A 153 -6.76 4.45 -2.81
CA ASN A 153 -7.48 5.45 -2.01
C ASN A 153 -8.14 6.52 -2.88
N LEU A 154 -7.41 7.05 -3.88
CA LEU A 154 -7.91 8.09 -4.77
C LEU A 154 -9.00 7.56 -5.71
N PHE A 155 -8.85 6.32 -6.18
CA PHE A 155 -9.88 5.64 -6.96
C PHE A 155 -11.13 5.40 -6.12
N ALA A 156 -10.98 4.85 -4.90
CA ALA A 156 -12.07 4.61 -3.97
C ALA A 156 -12.87 5.89 -3.68
N GLN A 157 -12.18 6.99 -3.37
CA GLN A 157 -12.81 8.29 -3.17
C GLN A 157 -13.54 8.77 -4.43
N SER A 158 -12.90 8.67 -5.60
CA SER A 158 -13.50 9.12 -6.87
C SER A 158 -14.81 8.40 -7.18
N ILE A 159 -14.85 7.06 -7.04
CA ILE A 159 -16.08 6.29 -7.31
C ILE A 159 -17.16 6.50 -6.23
N ALA A 160 -16.77 6.78 -4.98
CA ALA A 160 -17.69 7.16 -3.93
C ALA A 160 -18.35 8.52 -4.20
N GLU A 161 -17.61 9.45 -4.81
CA GLU A 161 -18.11 10.74 -5.29
C GLU A 161 -18.88 10.64 -6.61
N GLY A 162 -19.06 9.43 -7.15
CA GLY A 162 -19.86 9.15 -8.34
C GLY A 162 -19.10 9.21 -9.67
N ALA A 163 -17.76 9.15 -9.65
CA ALA A 163 -16.98 9.01 -10.87
C ALA A 163 -17.34 7.70 -11.60
N THR A 164 -17.37 7.76 -12.93
CA THR A 164 -17.72 6.64 -13.81
C THR A 164 -16.73 6.50 -14.95
N CYS A 165 -16.64 5.31 -15.54
CA CYS A 165 -15.91 5.07 -16.77
C CYS A 165 -16.66 5.71 -17.95
N LYS A 166 -15.96 6.51 -18.76
CA LYS A 166 -16.52 7.05 -20.00
C LYS A 166 -16.63 5.98 -21.09
N VAL A 167 -15.66 5.07 -21.11
CA VAL A 167 -15.58 3.89 -21.98
C VAL A 167 -15.43 2.68 -21.07
N PRO A 168 -16.10 1.53 -21.33
CA PRO A 168 -15.97 0.35 -20.48
C PRO A 168 -14.51 -0.01 -20.22
N GLY A 169 -14.16 -0.15 -18.94
CA GLY A 169 -12.79 -0.42 -18.48
C GLY A 169 -11.93 0.84 -18.33
N ASP A 170 -11.97 1.79 -19.26
CA ASP A 170 -11.14 2.99 -19.16
C ASP A 170 -11.58 3.92 -18.02
N PHE A 171 -10.66 4.18 -17.11
CA PHE A 171 -10.85 5.12 -16.01
C PHE A 171 -9.69 6.13 -15.94
N ASP A 172 -10.02 7.41 -16.10
CA ASP A 172 -9.06 8.50 -15.97
C ASP A 172 -9.12 9.04 -14.52
N LEU A 173 -8.23 8.56 -13.66
CA LEU A 173 -8.17 9.00 -12.28
C LEU A 173 -7.48 10.37 -12.20
N ASN A 174 -8.27 11.44 -12.26
CA ASN A 174 -7.80 12.81 -12.13
C ASN A 174 -7.86 13.26 -10.66
N PHE A 175 -6.69 13.43 -10.03
CA PHE A 175 -6.61 13.76 -8.61
C PHE A 175 -7.31 15.09 -8.29
N ARG A 176 -7.26 16.06 -9.21
CA ARG A 176 -7.88 17.39 -9.02
C ARG A 176 -9.40 17.37 -9.16
N ALA A 177 -9.98 16.30 -9.70
CA ALA A 177 -11.43 16.15 -9.84
C ALA A 177 -12.09 15.65 -8.55
N ILE A 178 -11.30 15.17 -7.58
CA ILE A 178 -11.80 14.73 -6.27
C ILE A 178 -12.33 15.94 -5.49
N ARG A 179 -13.56 15.84 -5.00
CA ARG A 179 -14.27 16.91 -4.30
C ARG A 179 -13.78 17.04 -2.86
N ASN A 180 -13.65 15.91 -2.16
CA ASN A 180 -13.19 15.90 -0.78
C ASN A 180 -11.74 16.44 -0.68
N SER A 181 -11.58 17.62 -0.09
CA SER A 181 -10.30 18.32 0.02
C SER A 181 -9.31 17.60 0.94
N GLN A 182 -9.78 16.91 1.98
CA GLN A 182 -8.92 16.15 2.89
C GLN A 182 -8.22 14.99 2.17
N VAL A 183 -8.86 14.42 1.15
CA VAL A 183 -8.26 13.38 0.30
C VAL A 183 -7.44 13.99 -0.85
N ARG A 184 -7.99 15.00 -1.53
CA ARG A 184 -7.35 15.60 -2.71
C ARG A 184 -6.07 16.35 -2.37
N ASP A 185 -6.12 17.27 -1.43
CA ASP A 185 -5.09 18.29 -1.25
C ASP A 185 -3.72 17.70 -0.86
N PRO A 186 -3.63 16.69 0.04
CA PRO A 186 -2.36 16.02 0.34
C PRO A 186 -1.71 15.38 -0.89
N GLN A 187 -2.49 14.90 -1.85
CA GLN A 187 -1.98 14.26 -3.06
C GLN A 187 -1.55 15.30 -4.09
N VAL A 188 -2.37 16.33 -4.33
CA VAL A 188 -2.07 17.37 -5.33
C VAL A 188 -0.86 18.22 -4.94
N THR A 189 -0.70 18.50 -3.64
CA THR A 189 0.41 19.33 -3.13
C THR A 189 1.75 18.60 -3.10
N THR A 190 1.75 17.26 -3.11
CA THR A 190 2.97 16.43 -3.06
C THR A 190 3.41 15.94 -4.44
N LEU A 191 2.68 16.28 -5.50
CA LEU A 191 3.04 15.98 -6.88
C LEU A 191 4.43 16.53 -7.22
N MET A 192 5.27 15.69 -7.82
CA MET A 192 6.59 16.11 -8.28
C MET A 192 6.50 17.03 -9.50
N PRO A 193 7.57 17.80 -9.82
CA PRO A 193 7.66 18.50 -11.09
C PRO A 193 7.39 17.56 -12.27
N ASN A 194 6.65 18.03 -13.27
CA ASN A 194 6.19 17.29 -14.47
C ASN A 194 5.09 16.24 -14.24
N ALA A 195 4.60 16.06 -13.01
CA ALA A 195 3.44 15.21 -12.77
C ALA A 195 2.17 15.76 -13.45
N THR A 196 1.42 14.89 -14.12
CA THR A 196 0.13 15.27 -14.71
C THR A 196 -0.97 15.34 -13.64
N GLY A 197 -0.85 14.57 -12.55
CA GLY A 197 -1.93 14.36 -11.58
C GLY A 197 -3.10 13.55 -12.14
N VAL A 198 -2.86 12.78 -13.21
CA VAL A 198 -3.82 11.89 -13.84
C VAL A 198 -3.20 10.50 -14.02
N ALA A 199 -3.84 9.47 -13.45
CA ALA A 199 -3.47 8.08 -13.71
C ALA A 199 -4.46 7.47 -14.73
N LEU A 200 -3.93 6.95 -15.83
CA LEU A 200 -4.72 6.27 -16.85
C LEU A 200 -4.84 4.78 -16.49
N LEU A 201 -5.99 4.42 -15.92
CA LEU A 201 -6.26 3.09 -15.38
C LEU A 201 -7.20 2.30 -16.29
N TYR A 202 -7.12 0.98 -16.22
CA TYR A 202 -8.09 0.08 -16.84
C TYR A 202 -8.70 -0.85 -15.79
N LEU A 203 -10.03 -0.91 -15.73
CA LEU A 203 -10.79 -1.67 -14.75
C LEU A 203 -11.29 -2.98 -15.34
N GLN A 204 -11.14 -4.07 -14.59
CA GLN A 204 -11.70 -5.37 -14.92
C GLN A 204 -12.33 -6.04 -13.69
N ASN A 205 -13.01 -7.17 -13.89
CA ASN A 205 -13.52 -7.96 -12.77
C ASN A 205 -12.36 -8.59 -12.01
N GLY A 206 -12.29 -8.36 -10.71
CA GLY A 206 -11.26 -8.97 -9.87
C GLY A 206 -11.51 -10.45 -9.63
N ILE A 207 -10.42 -11.21 -9.47
CA ILE A 207 -10.45 -12.61 -9.07
C ILE A 207 -10.39 -12.68 -7.55
N ARG A 208 -11.34 -13.39 -6.95
CA ARG A 208 -11.40 -13.60 -5.50
C ARG A 208 -10.32 -14.60 -5.08
N GLN A 209 -9.57 -14.24 -4.06
CA GLN A 209 -8.63 -15.11 -3.36
C GLN A 209 -9.08 -15.36 -1.91
N ASP A 210 -8.49 -16.36 -1.26
CA ASP A 210 -8.78 -16.66 0.14
C ASP A 210 -8.46 -15.46 1.04
N GLY A 211 -9.41 -15.11 1.91
CA GLY A 211 -9.29 -13.97 2.82
C GLY A 211 -9.82 -12.65 2.27
N ASP A 212 -10.17 -12.56 0.98
CA ASP A 212 -10.85 -11.40 0.39
C ASP A 212 -12.21 -11.12 1.05
N PRO A 213 -12.73 -9.87 1.00
CA PRO A 213 -14.06 -9.56 1.50
C PRO A 213 -15.13 -10.27 0.67
N ASP A 214 -16.26 -10.62 1.31
CA ASP A 214 -17.43 -11.11 0.59
C ASP A 214 -18.18 -9.96 -0.10
N ASN A 215 -17.56 -9.43 -1.15
CA ASN A 215 -18.09 -8.36 -1.98
C ASN A 215 -17.68 -8.59 -3.44
N ARG A 216 -18.25 -7.80 -4.36
CA ARG A 216 -17.75 -7.70 -5.73
C ARG A 216 -16.35 -7.08 -5.70
N LEU A 217 -15.48 -7.58 -6.57
CA LEU A 217 -14.12 -7.07 -6.73
C LEU A 217 -13.98 -6.36 -8.08
N VAL A 218 -13.37 -5.18 -8.06
CA VAL A 218 -12.87 -4.49 -9.24
C VAL A 218 -11.35 -4.47 -9.18
N GLU A 219 -10.70 -4.97 -10.22
CA GLU A 219 -9.25 -4.92 -10.34
C GLU A 219 -8.85 -3.71 -11.17
N ILE A 220 -7.92 -2.92 -10.63
CA ILE A 220 -7.24 -1.86 -11.36
C ILE A 220 -6.00 -2.45 -12.00
N THR A 221 -5.95 -2.37 -13.34
CA THR A 221 -4.79 -2.74 -14.14
C THR A 221 -4.19 -1.51 -14.83
N PHE A 222 -2.95 -1.65 -15.29
CA PHE A 222 -2.18 -0.59 -15.91
C PHE A 222 -2.07 -0.77 -17.42
N GLN A 223 -3.03 -1.45 -18.07
CA GLN A 223 -2.97 -1.78 -19.50
C GLN A 223 -2.84 -0.56 -20.42
N ARG A 224 -3.28 0.62 -19.96
CA ARG A 224 -3.19 1.90 -20.66
C ARG A 224 -1.82 2.58 -20.51
N GLY A 225 -0.91 2.01 -19.74
CA GLY A 225 0.49 2.41 -19.71
C GLY A 225 1.27 1.99 -20.96
N LEU A 226 2.39 2.66 -21.22
CA LEU A 226 3.33 2.30 -22.27
C LEU A 226 4.41 1.39 -21.70
N GLY A 227 4.86 0.40 -22.48
CA GLY A 227 5.96 -0.48 -22.10
C GLY A 227 5.79 -1.92 -22.57
N PRO A 228 6.87 -2.70 -22.58
CA PRO A 228 6.88 -4.08 -23.07
C PRO A 228 6.13 -5.06 -22.16
N ASP A 229 6.05 -4.79 -20.85
CA ASP A 229 5.42 -5.67 -19.87
C ASP A 229 4.57 -4.91 -18.83
N ILE A 230 4.00 -5.63 -17.87
CA ILE A 230 3.11 -5.05 -16.85
C ILE A 230 3.84 -4.03 -15.95
N HIS A 231 5.11 -4.26 -15.62
CA HIS A 231 5.84 -3.40 -14.70
C HIS A 231 6.28 -2.11 -15.36
N ALA A 232 6.69 -2.16 -16.63
CA ALA A 232 6.95 -0.95 -17.43
C ALA A 232 5.70 -0.09 -17.55
N LYS A 233 4.53 -0.73 -17.74
CA LYS A 233 3.25 -0.03 -17.81
C LYS A 233 2.83 0.58 -16.47
N GLN A 234 3.03 -0.14 -15.36
CA GLN A 234 2.84 0.38 -14.00
C GLN A 234 3.72 1.61 -13.79
N ASP A 235 5.02 1.50 -14.03
CA ASP A 235 5.96 2.62 -13.88
C ASP A 235 5.55 3.82 -14.74
N HIS A 236 5.24 3.61 -16.02
CA HIS A 236 4.80 4.67 -16.90
C HIS A 236 3.59 5.44 -16.37
N VAL A 237 2.55 4.72 -15.90
CA VAL A 237 1.34 5.35 -15.35
C VAL A 237 1.65 6.08 -14.04
N LEU A 238 2.41 5.46 -13.14
CA LEU A 238 2.74 6.06 -11.84
C LEU A 238 3.64 7.28 -11.99
N SER A 239 4.68 7.20 -12.81
CA SER A 239 5.60 8.30 -13.13
C SER A 239 4.87 9.44 -13.82
N ALA A 240 3.92 9.17 -14.73
CA ALA A 240 3.08 10.21 -15.33
C ALA A 240 2.12 10.87 -14.31
N ALA A 241 1.54 10.09 -13.41
CA ALA A 241 0.54 10.57 -12.46
C ALA A 241 1.17 11.37 -11.31
N PHE A 242 2.22 10.83 -10.67
CA PHE A 242 2.86 11.40 -9.48
C PHE A 242 4.11 12.23 -9.80
N GLY A 243 4.66 12.08 -11.01
CA GLY A 243 5.96 12.61 -11.40
C GLY A 243 7.11 11.76 -10.86
N PHE A 244 8.32 12.06 -11.34
CA PHE A 244 9.53 11.35 -10.95
C PHE A 244 10.70 12.34 -10.81
N ARG A 245 11.76 11.91 -10.12
CA ARG A 245 13.05 12.60 -10.10
C ARG A 245 14.13 11.64 -10.55
N ASP A 246 14.54 11.75 -11.81
CA ASP A 246 15.74 11.06 -12.30
C ASP A 246 16.96 11.94 -12.03
N SER A 247 17.68 11.64 -10.95
CA SER A 247 19.04 12.14 -10.76
C SER A 247 20.03 11.01 -11.07
N VAL A 248 20.63 11.04 -12.25
CA VAL A 248 21.86 10.28 -12.52
C VAL A 248 23.04 11.12 -12.05
N THR A 249 23.68 10.69 -10.98
CA THR A 249 24.89 11.34 -10.48
C THR A 249 26.10 10.69 -11.13
N ASN A 250 26.74 11.41 -12.04
CA ASN A 250 28.02 10.98 -12.60
C ASN A 250 29.12 11.22 -11.56
N VAL A 251 29.56 10.16 -10.88
CA VAL A 251 30.62 10.25 -9.87
C VAL A 251 31.78 9.34 -10.24
N LYS A 252 32.99 9.90 -10.24
CA LYS A 252 34.20 9.09 -10.30
C LYS A 252 34.38 8.42 -8.94
N HIS A 253 34.40 7.09 -8.92
CA HIS A 253 34.65 6.35 -7.69
C HIS A 253 36.05 6.67 -7.15
N ASP A 254 36.12 6.96 -5.86
CA ASP A 254 37.36 7.13 -5.13
C ASP A 254 37.44 6.16 -3.95
N GLU A 255 38.54 6.23 -3.21
CA GLU A 255 38.79 5.28 -2.13
C GLU A 255 37.72 5.30 -1.04
N ALA A 256 37.11 6.46 -0.77
CA ALA A 256 36.06 6.57 0.24
C ALA A 256 34.77 5.87 -0.23
N ILE A 257 34.39 6.06 -1.49
CA ILE A 257 33.22 5.40 -2.10
C ILE A 257 33.46 3.89 -2.19
N GLU A 258 34.65 3.46 -2.61
CA GLU A 258 35.00 2.04 -2.70
C GLU A 258 35.08 1.38 -1.31
N ALA A 259 35.58 2.08 -0.30
CA ALA A 259 35.56 1.60 1.09
C ALA A 259 34.13 1.43 1.62
N ALA A 260 33.23 2.37 1.33
CA ALA A 260 31.81 2.24 1.64
C ALA A 260 31.17 1.04 0.92
N SER A 261 31.50 0.83 -0.36
CA SER A 261 31.03 -0.35 -1.10
C SER A 261 31.52 -1.68 -0.49
N ARG A 262 32.78 -1.75 -0.06
CA ARG A 262 33.32 -2.93 0.65
C ARG A 262 32.64 -3.14 2.00
N ALA A 263 32.27 -2.06 2.70
CA ALA A 263 31.51 -2.17 3.94
C ALA A 263 30.08 -2.67 3.69
N ALA A 264 29.41 -2.18 2.65
CA ALA A 264 28.10 -2.66 2.22
C ALA A 264 28.13 -4.16 1.88
N ARG A 265 29.14 -4.62 1.12
CA ARG A 265 29.29 -6.05 0.80
C ARG A 265 29.47 -6.94 2.02
N ARG A 266 30.13 -6.46 3.08
CA ARG A 266 30.26 -7.20 4.35
C ARG A 266 28.93 -7.39 5.09
N LYS A 267 27.88 -6.61 4.75
CA LYS A 267 26.54 -6.74 5.34
C LYS A 267 25.64 -7.74 4.61
N LEU A 268 26.01 -8.17 3.40
CA LEU A 268 25.17 -9.06 2.58
C LEU A 268 24.83 -10.40 3.26
N PRO A 269 25.74 -11.08 3.98
CA PRO A 269 25.38 -12.32 4.68
C PRO A 269 24.29 -12.14 5.74
N GLU A 270 24.32 -11.02 6.48
CA GLU A 270 23.30 -10.67 7.49
C GLU A 270 21.96 -10.35 6.84
N LEU A 271 21.98 -9.60 5.73
CA LEU A 271 20.79 -9.26 4.96
C LEU A 271 20.15 -10.49 4.32
N ARG A 272 20.96 -11.42 3.78
CA ARG A 272 20.48 -12.69 3.25
C ARG A 272 19.81 -13.52 4.33
N ALA A 273 20.45 -13.68 5.50
CA ALA A 273 19.85 -14.41 6.61
C ALA A 273 18.51 -13.80 7.05
N THR A 274 18.43 -12.46 7.08
CA THR A 274 17.18 -11.75 7.36
C THR A 274 16.11 -12.02 6.30
N PHE A 275 16.49 -11.97 5.02
CA PHE A 275 15.58 -12.24 3.90
C PHE A 275 15.06 -13.68 3.94
N GLU A 276 15.93 -14.65 4.21
CA GLU A 276 15.59 -16.08 4.29
C GLU A 276 14.65 -16.40 5.47
N MET A 277 14.73 -15.65 6.58
CA MET A 277 13.77 -15.75 7.69
C MET A 277 12.38 -15.18 7.35
N GLY A 278 12.27 -14.42 6.25
CA GLY A 278 11.09 -13.67 5.88
C GLY A 278 11.13 -12.23 6.43
N LEU A 279 10.82 -11.28 5.55
CA LEU A 279 10.71 -9.87 5.91
C LEU A 279 9.33 -9.57 6.51
N ALA A 280 9.28 -8.62 7.44
CA ALA A 280 8.01 -8.16 7.98
C ALA A 280 7.16 -7.43 6.91
N PRO A 281 5.83 -7.37 7.04
CA PRO A 281 5.02 -6.49 6.18
C PRO A 281 5.52 -5.06 6.25
N GLY A 282 5.72 -4.42 5.09
CA GLY A 282 6.31 -3.08 5.01
C GLY A 282 7.82 -3.06 4.77
N GLU A 283 8.51 -4.17 5.02
CA GLU A 283 9.95 -4.29 4.91
C GLU A 283 10.39 -4.80 3.53
N PHE A 284 11.47 -4.19 3.00
CA PHE A 284 12.11 -4.63 1.77
C PHE A 284 13.61 -4.28 1.76
N ILE A 285 14.35 -4.98 0.90
CA ILE A 285 15.80 -4.79 0.71
C ILE A 285 16.03 -4.43 -0.76
N LEU A 286 16.79 -3.36 -0.98
CA LEU A 286 17.33 -2.95 -2.26
C LEU A 286 18.83 -3.21 -2.29
N VAL A 287 19.36 -3.66 -3.42
CA VAL A 287 20.80 -3.69 -3.70
C VAL A 287 21.11 -2.81 -4.89
N LYS A 288 22.24 -2.10 -4.84
CA LYS A 288 22.74 -1.31 -5.96
C LYS A 288 23.74 -2.14 -6.74
N ALA A 289 23.50 -2.33 -8.04
CA ALA A 289 24.34 -3.18 -8.88
C ALA A 289 24.74 -2.47 -10.19
N PRO A 290 25.91 -2.79 -10.76
CA PRO A 290 26.33 -2.26 -12.05
C PRO A 290 25.68 -3.00 -13.22
N PHE A 291 25.19 -2.24 -14.19
CA PHE A 291 24.73 -2.74 -15.47
C PHE A 291 25.56 -2.12 -16.59
N ARG A 292 25.90 -2.91 -17.60
CA ARG A 292 26.76 -2.47 -18.71
C ARG A 292 25.98 -1.54 -19.63
N THR A 293 26.57 -0.39 -19.95
CA THR A 293 26.03 0.56 -20.92
C THR A 293 26.57 0.25 -22.33
N ALA A 294 25.91 0.77 -23.36
CA ALA A 294 26.31 0.55 -24.75
C ALA A 294 27.72 1.07 -25.09
N ASP A 295 28.18 2.11 -24.38
CA ASP A 295 29.51 2.73 -24.52
C ASP A 295 30.60 2.06 -23.65
N LYS A 296 30.35 0.84 -23.14
CA LYS A 296 31.25 0.06 -22.26
C LYS A 296 31.46 0.68 -20.87
N GLY A 297 30.65 1.65 -20.49
CA GLY A 297 30.54 2.15 -19.12
C GLY A 297 29.70 1.24 -18.22
N ARG A 298 29.34 1.76 -17.04
CA ARG A 298 28.44 1.12 -16.09
C ARG A 298 27.45 2.13 -15.54
N GLU A 299 26.18 1.74 -15.51
CA GLU A 299 25.13 2.45 -14.78
C GLU A 299 24.80 1.65 -13.52
N PHE A 300 24.83 2.30 -12.36
CA PHE A 300 24.54 1.63 -11.08
C PHE A 300 23.10 1.90 -10.68
N MET A 301 22.31 0.84 -10.60
CA MET A 301 20.86 0.93 -10.38
C MET A 301 20.43 0.08 -9.18
N TRP A 302 19.34 0.49 -8.55
CA TRP A 302 18.73 -0.22 -7.42
C TRP A 302 17.85 -1.35 -7.91
N VAL A 303 17.93 -2.49 -7.24
CA VAL A 303 17.15 -3.70 -7.50
C VAL A 303 16.49 -4.13 -6.19
N GLU A 304 15.17 -4.24 -6.17
CA GLU A 304 14.43 -4.81 -5.03
C GLU A 304 14.53 -6.33 -5.06
N ILE A 305 14.98 -6.93 -3.96
CA ILE A 305 15.19 -8.39 -3.88
C ILE A 305 13.83 -9.11 -3.83
N SER A 306 13.58 -9.96 -4.82
CA SER A 306 12.47 -10.92 -4.83
C SER A 306 12.92 -12.34 -4.50
N SER A 307 14.17 -12.70 -4.81
CA SER A 307 14.77 -14.00 -4.47
C SER A 307 16.27 -13.88 -4.20
N TRP A 308 16.77 -14.64 -3.23
CA TRP A 308 18.20 -14.74 -2.92
C TRP A 308 18.60 -16.21 -2.80
N LYS A 309 19.40 -16.71 -3.76
CA LYS A 309 19.84 -18.11 -3.82
C LYS A 309 21.35 -18.18 -3.95
N GLY A 310 22.02 -18.55 -2.86
CA GLY A 310 23.48 -18.55 -2.81
C GLY A 310 24.03 -17.14 -3.06
N SER A 311 24.85 -16.99 -4.11
CA SER A 311 25.42 -15.71 -4.53
C SER A 311 24.62 -14.99 -5.63
N LYS A 312 23.43 -15.49 -5.97
CA LYS A 312 22.57 -14.98 -7.03
C LYS A 312 21.36 -14.30 -6.43
N ILE A 313 21.17 -13.03 -6.77
CA ILE A 313 20.04 -12.21 -6.37
C ILE A 313 19.16 -12.01 -7.61
N THR A 314 17.87 -12.34 -7.50
CA THR A 314 16.86 -11.98 -8.49
C THR A 314 15.99 -10.89 -7.90
N GLY A 315 15.61 -9.91 -8.71
CA GLY A 315 14.84 -8.79 -8.21
C GLY A 315 14.32 -7.86 -9.30
N LEU A 316 13.57 -6.85 -8.87
CA LEU A 316 12.91 -5.88 -9.76
C LEU A 316 13.70 -4.59 -9.80
N LEU A 317 14.11 -4.15 -10.99
CA LEU A 317 14.85 -2.92 -11.21
C LEU A 317 14.00 -1.70 -10.79
N GLN A 318 14.54 -0.81 -9.97
CA GLN A 318 13.79 0.33 -9.41
C GLN A 318 14.03 1.65 -10.14
N ASN A 319 15.01 1.68 -11.04
CA ASN A 319 15.36 2.88 -11.80
C ASN A 319 14.96 2.72 -13.25
N GLN A 320 14.57 3.83 -13.89
CA GLN A 320 14.52 3.90 -15.34
C GLN A 320 15.94 4.10 -15.87
N PRO A 321 16.51 3.12 -16.60
CA PRO A 321 17.88 3.22 -17.10
C PRO A 321 18.01 4.33 -18.13
N ARG A 322 19.12 5.08 -18.11
CA ARG A 322 19.41 6.08 -19.15
C ARG A 322 20.22 5.53 -20.31
N ASN A 323 21.20 4.69 -20.02
CA ASN A 323 22.22 4.25 -20.99
C ASN A 323 22.27 2.72 -21.18
N VAL A 324 21.28 2.01 -20.64
CA VAL A 324 21.11 0.56 -20.79
C VAL A 324 19.78 0.29 -21.51
N PRO A 325 19.76 0.31 -22.86
CA PRO A 325 18.52 0.39 -23.65
C PRO A 325 17.64 -0.88 -23.54
N ASP A 326 18.24 -2.02 -23.20
CA ASP A 326 17.53 -3.29 -23.05
C ASP A 326 16.90 -3.47 -21.65
N LEU A 327 17.01 -2.46 -20.78
CA LEU A 327 16.47 -2.47 -19.44
C LEU A 327 15.40 -1.38 -19.24
N HIS A 328 14.44 -1.64 -18.34
CA HIS A 328 13.46 -0.66 -17.89
C HIS A 328 13.11 -0.81 -16.41
N ALA A 329 12.51 0.23 -15.82
CA ALA A 329 11.99 0.15 -14.46
C ALA A 329 10.97 -0.99 -14.33
N GLY A 330 11.04 -1.69 -13.21
CA GLY A 330 10.21 -2.85 -12.88
C GLY A 330 10.63 -4.16 -13.54
N GLN A 331 11.66 -4.17 -14.40
CA GLN A 331 12.11 -5.41 -15.04
C GLN A 331 12.74 -6.37 -14.04
N VAL A 332 12.45 -7.66 -14.17
CA VAL A 332 13.15 -8.73 -13.45
C VAL A 332 14.59 -8.83 -13.96
N VAL A 333 15.55 -8.67 -13.05
CA VAL A 333 16.98 -8.73 -13.35
C VAL A 333 17.69 -9.67 -12.37
N GLU A 334 18.84 -10.16 -12.82
CA GLU A 334 19.72 -11.00 -12.03
C GLU A 334 21.01 -10.23 -11.69
N VAL A 335 21.40 -10.29 -10.42
CA VAL A 335 22.58 -9.63 -9.88
C VAL A 335 23.43 -10.65 -9.12
N SER A 336 24.75 -10.60 -9.33
CA SER A 336 25.71 -11.33 -8.51
C SER A 336 25.95 -10.59 -7.20
N GLU A 337 25.94 -11.31 -6.08
CA GLU A 337 26.27 -10.78 -4.75
C GLU A 337 27.66 -10.11 -4.73
N ALA A 338 28.61 -10.61 -5.54
CA ALA A 338 29.95 -10.04 -5.65
C ALA A 338 29.97 -8.65 -6.31
N ASP A 339 28.99 -8.36 -7.16
CA ASP A 339 28.87 -7.11 -7.91
C ASP A 339 28.06 -6.04 -7.15
N VAL A 340 27.45 -6.39 -6.02
CA VAL A 340 26.69 -5.45 -5.21
C VAL A 340 27.60 -4.32 -4.73
N PHE A 341 27.17 -3.11 -5.04
CA PHE A 341 27.91 -1.89 -4.77
C PHE A 341 27.46 -1.23 -3.46
N ASP A 342 26.17 -1.27 -3.17
CA ASP A 342 25.56 -0.72 -1.95
C ASP A 342 24.24 -1.45 -1.64
N TYR A 343 23.62 -1.17 -0.51
CA TYR A 343 22.29 -1.69 -0.15
C TYR A 343 21.45 -0.63 0.56
N ILE A 344 20.13 -0.83 0.55
CA ILE A 344 19.19 -0.15 1.44
C ILE A 344 18.28 -1.22 2.02
N ARG A 345 18.13 -1.27 3.35
CA ARG A 345 17.06 -2.02 3.99
C ARG A 345 16.08 -1.02 4.57
N ARG A 346 14.82 -1.12 4.17
CA ARG A 346 13.72 -0.33 4.75
C ARG A 346 12.92 -1.22 5.68
N ARG A 347 12.83 -0.83 6.95
CA ARG A 347 12.11 -1.57 8.00
C ARG A 347 10.62 -1.22 8.00
N ALA A 348 9.83 -2.07 8.64
CA ALA A 348 8.38 -1.89 8.78
C ALA A 348 7.99 -0.58 9.51
N ASP A 349 8.83 -0.07 10.41
CA ASP A 349 8.64 1.22 11.10
C ASP A 349 8.95 2.45 10.22
N GLY A 350 9.34 2.22 8.95
CA GLY A 350 9.69 3.26 7.99
C GLY A 350 11.14 3.74 8.06
N THR A 351 11.92 3.30 9.06
CA THR A 351 13.36 3.60 9.13
C THR A 351 14.13 2.89 8.03
N SER A 352 15.31 3.42 7.68
CA SER A 352 16.18 2.83 6.68
C SER A 352 17.63 2.76 7.15
N GLU A 353 18.35 1.74 6.70
CA GLU A 353 19.80 1.59 6.85
C GLU A 353 20.48 1.37 5.49
N GLY A 354 21.78 1.67 5.40
CA GLY A 354 22.55 1.62 4.16
C GLY A 354 22.59 2.96 3.41
N ASN A 355 22.71 2.89 2.08
CA ASN A 355 22.92 4.03 1.17
C ASN A 355 24.20 4.83 1.46
N GLU A 356 25.25 4.19 1.98
CA GLU A 356 26.47 4.91 2.38
C GLU A 356 27.20 5.52 1.17
N THR A 357 27.18 4.83 0.03
CA THR A 357 27.76 5.38 -1.20
C THR A 357 26.95 6.58 -1.69
N GLY A 358 25.62 6.53 -1.62
CA GLY A 358 24.74 7.64 -2.00
C GLY A 358 24.95 8.88 -1.13
N LYS A 359 25.02 8.71 0.20
CA LYS A 359 25.30 9.80 1.15
C LYS A 359 26.64 10.49 0.87
N LEU A 360 27.67 9.74 0.48
CA LEU A 360 28.97 10.28 0.11
C LEU A 360 28.93 11.04 -1.22
N MET A 361 28.15 10.56 -2.19
CA MET A 361 27.97 11.21 -3.49
C MET A 361 27.20 12.52 -3.35
N GLU A 362 26.11 12.56 -2.58
CA GLU A 362 25.32 13.77 -2.33
C GLU A 362 26.16 14.90 -1.72
N LYS A 363 26.98 14.59 -0.71
CA LYS A 363 27.89 15.56 -0.06
C LYS A 363 28.90 16.22 -1.01
N ARG A 364 29.17 15.62 -2.16
CA ARG A 364 30.12 16.13 -3.17
C ARG A 364 29.45 16.91 -4.29
N THR A 365 28.13 16.81 -4.36
CA THR A 365 27.31 17.45 -5.40
C THR A 365 26.57 18.69 -4.86
N GLN A 366 26.61 18.90 -3.54
CA GLN A 366 26.37 20.18 -2.85
C GLN A 366 27.67 20.99 -2.82
#